data_AF-A0AAQ4CXU9-F1
#
_entry.id   AF-A0AAQ4CXU9-F1
#
_cell.length_a   1.000
_cell.length_b   1.000
_cell.length_c   1.000
_cell.angle_alpha   90.00
_cell.angle_beta   90.00
_cell.angle_gamma   90.00
#
_symmetry.space_group_name_H-M   'P 1'
#
loop_
_entity.id
_entity.type
_entity.pdbx_description
1 polymer ?
#
loop_
_entity_poly.entity_id
_entity_poly.type
_entity_poly.pdbx_seq_one_letter_code
_entity_poly.pdbx_strand_id
1 'polypeptide(L)'
;MSRGALAPTTAAWLLLGAAFGSPSCHISSRNTTASVSCSDFGSPVDFEHFIQRPLSRPTLSFVLRDSHLERLPPGAFADVSATSLELINVTVDSFEYAEDDNPFAGLRASVENVTFSGRSSLPASWAILSDLQSLRALAIFEAPGRLNLTRDIGLLPGSLRHVIVDSAQVGYVDDLWLAALVNLESLTLRNTDVSELKRSMMPRPAAALKNLDLSYLRRCGTLSSQLQLWCIQLA
;
A
#
# COMPACT_ATOMS: atom_id res chain seq x y z
N MET A 1 50.64 36.02 -40.14
CA MET A 1 49.34 35.32 -40.29
C MET A 1 49.51 33.88 -39.85
N SER A 2 48.51 33.34 -39.16
CA SER A 2 48.32 31.96 -38.68
C SER A 2 49.10 31.54 -37.42
N ARG A 3 48.56 30.75 -36.48
CA ARG A 3 47.20 30.52 -35.95
C ARG A 3 47.45 29.69 -34.67
N GLY A 4 46.76 30.03 -33.57
CA GLY A 4 46.83 29.25 -32.34
C GLY A 4 46.23 27.85 -32.50
N ALA A 5 46.70 26.91 -31.68
CA ALA A 5 46.06 25.62 -31.46
C ALA A 5 45.87 25.42 -29.95
N LEU A 6 44.63 25.58 -29.50
CA LEU A 6 44.15 25.11 -28.20
C LEU A 6 43.80 23.62 -28.35
N ALA A 7 44.36 22.78 -27.50
CA ALA A 7 43.97 21.38 -27.39
C ALA A 7 42.64 21.26 -26.64
N PRO A 8 41.65 20.49 -27.13
CA PRO A 8 40.46 20.18 -26.35
C PRO A 8 40.71 18.94 -25.49
N THR A 9 40.69 19.12 -24.17
CA THR A 9 40.55 18.02 -23.21
C THR A 9 39.11 17.51 -23.24
N THR A 10 38.89 16.32 -23.78
CA THR A 10 37.61 15.62 -23.72
C THR A 10 37.44 14.97 -22.35
N ALA A 11 36.54 15.52 -21.53
CA ALA A 11 36.06 14.87 -20.31
C ALA A 11 35.05 13.77 -20.70
N ALA A 12 35.43 12.51 -20.47
CA ALA A 12 34.53 11.38 -20.61
C ALA A 12 33.63 11.30 -19.36
N TRP A 13 32.35 11.60 -19.55
CA TRP A 13 31.34 11.39 -18.52
C TRP A 13 30.96 9.90 -18.51
N LEU A 14 31.39 9.20 -17.47
CA LEU A 14 30.89 7.85 -17.17
C LEU A 14 29.43 7.98 -16.72
N LEU A 15 28.51 7.66 -17.63
CA LEU A 15 27.12 7.39 -17.27
C LEU A 15 27.11 6.10 -16.44
N LEU A 16 27.02 6.24 -15.11
CA LEU A 16 26.45 5.17 -14.29
C LEU A 16 24.97 5.07 -14.66
N GLY A 17 24.66 4.27 -15.67
CA GLY A 17 23.30 3.81 -15.89
C GLY A 17 22.89 2.99 -14.67
N ALA A 18 21.83 3.42 -13.98
CA ALA A 18 21.17 2.57 -13.02
C ALA A 18 20.75 1.29 -13.75
N ALA A 19 21.28 0.14 -13.34
CA ALA A 19 20.85 -1.15 -13.85
C ALA A 19 19.45 -1.42 -13.29
N PHE A 20 18.42 -1.06 -14.06
CA PHE A 20 17.08 -1.54 -13.81
C PHE A 20 17.03 -3.01 -14.21
N GLY A 21 16.42 -3.86 -13.37
CA GLY A 21 16.19 -5.26 -13.72
C GLY A 21 15.30 -5.35 -14.96
N SER A 22 15.37 -6.49 -15.67
CA SER A 22 14.46 -6.72 -16.79
C SER A 22 13.08 -7.09 -16.24
N PRO A 23 11.98 -6.45 -16.71
CA PRO A 23 10.64 -6.78 -16.26
C PRO A 23 10.35 -8.28 -16.44
N SER A 24 9.70 -8.89 -15.45
CA SER A 24 9.38 -10.31 -15.49
C SER A 24 8.20 -10.67 -14.59
N CYS A 25 7.55 -11.78 -14.88
CA CYS A 25 6.57 -12.40 -13.99
C CYS A 25 6.84 -13.89 -13.86
N HIS A 26 6.75 -14.39 -12.63
CA HIS A 26 6.91 -15.80 -12.33
C HIS A 26 5.69 -16.30 -11.57
N ILE A 27 5.18 -17.45 -12.00
CA ILE A 27 4.12 -18.15 -11.30
C ILE A 27 4.75 -19.24 -10.46
N SER A 28 4.53 -19.17 -9.15
CA SER A 28 4.82 -20.26 -8.23
C SER A 28 3.51 -20.89 -7.78
N SER A 29 3.48 -22.21 -7.72
CA SER A 29 2.31 -22.96 -7.25
C SER A 29 2.79 -24.06 -6.32
N ARG A 30 2.26 -24.09 -5.10
CA ARG A 30 2.51 -25.17 -4.15
C ARG A 30 1.17 -25.61 -3.56
N ASN A 31 0.78 -26.85 -3.83
CA ASN A 31 -0.51 -27.40 -3.41
C ASN A 31 -1.68 -26.51 -3.87
N THR A 32 -2.50 -26.03 -2.92
CA THR A 32 -3.66 -25.18 -3.17
C THR A 32 -3.33 -23.69 -3.24
N THR A 33 -2.10 -23.27 -2.90
CA THR A 33 -1.69 -21.87 -2.95
C THR A 33 -0.90 -21.59 -4.22
N ALA A 34 -1.27 -20.51 -4.89
CA ALA A 34 -0.56 -20.00 -6.05
C ALA A 34 -0.14 -18.56 -5.76
N SER A 35 1.03 -18.18 -6.26
CA SER A 35 1.47 -16.79 -6.27
C SER A 35 2.00 -16.42 -7.64
N VAL A 36 1.56 -15.27 -8.15
CA VAL A 36 2.14 -14.60 -9.30
C VAL A 36 2.97 -13.46 -8.74
N SER A 37 4.27 -13.45 -9.03
CA SER A 37 5.19 -12.40 -8.61
C SER A 37 5.77 -11.74 -9.85
N CYS A 38 5.49 -10.46 -10.01
CA CYS A 38 5.98 -9.63 -11.11
C CYS A 38 6.96 -8.59 -10.56
N SER A 39 8.10 -8.41 -11.22
CA SER A 39 9.14 -7.48 -10.80
C SER A 39 9.63 -6.58 -11.92
N ASP A 40 10.23 -5.46 -11.53
CA ASP A 40 10.93 -4.53 -12.41
C ASP A 40 10.04 -3.93 -13.51
N PHE A 41 8.73 -3.80 -13.26
CA PHE A 41 7.82 -3.15 -14.20
C PHE A 41 8.10 -1.66 -14.23
N GLY A 42 8.24 -1.12 -15.44
CA GLY A 42 8.56 0.28 -15.71
C GLY A 42 7.48 1.02 -16.51
N SER A 43 6.56 0.28 -17.11
CA SER A 43 5.56 0.83 -18.02
C SER A 43 4.23 0.09 -18.01
N PRO A 44 3.14 0.74 -18.45
CA PRO A 44 1.86 0.08 -18.74
C PRO A 44 1.97 -1.20 -19.59
N VAL A 45 2.88 -1.20 -20.57
CA VAL A 45 3.06 -2.31 -21.53
C VAL A 45 3.56 -3.58 -20.84
N ASP A 46 4.27 -3.46 -19.72
CA ASP A 46 4.78 -4.63 -18.98
C ASP A 46 3.63 -5.49 -18.42
N PHE A 47 2.52 -4.86 -18.02
CA PHE A 47 1.33 -5.58 -17.55
C PHE A 47 0.68 -6.41 -18.66
N GLU A 48 0.70 -5.92 -19.89
CA GLU A 48 0.15 -6.63 -21.05
C GLU A 48 1.08 -7.76 -21.51
N HIS A 49 2.40 -7.54 -21.45
CA HIS A 49 3.37 -8.47 -22.01
C HIS A 49 3.72 -9.64 -21.07
N PHE A 50 3.86 -9.37 -19.77
CA PHE A 50 4.42 -10.36 -18.83
C PHE A 50 3.36 -11.08 -17.99
N ILE A 51 2.18 -10.49 -17.80
CA ILE A 51 1.11 -11.12 -17.04
C ILE A 51 0.33 -12.08 -17.95
N GLN A 52 0.52 -13.38 -17.74
CA GLN A 52 -0.18 -14.42 -18.50
C GLN A 52 -1.62 -14.60 -17.99
N ARG A 53 -2.56 -13.90 -18.61
CA ARG A 53 -4.00 -13.94 -18.28
C ARG A 53 -4.74 -15.05 -19.06
N PRO A 54 -5.86 -15.59 -18.55
CA PRO A 54 -6.50 -15.30 -17.26
C PRO A 54 -5.77 -15.97 -16.09
N LEU A 55 -5.74 -15.29 -14.95
CA LEU A 55 -5.16 -15.81 -13.70
C LEU A 55 -6.28 -16.07 -12.69
N SER A 56 -6.74 -17.32 -12.62
CA SER A 56 -7.77 -17.72 -11.68
C SER A 56 -7.37 -19.01 -10.96
N ARG A 57 -7.09 -18.89 -9.66
CA ARG A 57 -6.82 -20.03 -8.77
C ARG A 57 -7.36 -19.74 -7.38
N PRO A 58 -7.82 -20.77 -6.63
CA PRO A 58 -8.13 -20.61 -5.23
C PRO A 58 -6.93 -20.01 -4.48
N THR A 59 -7.15 -19.00 -3.65
CA THR A 59 -6.11 -18.38 -2.81
C THR A 59 -4.89 -17.81 -3.56
N LEU A 60 -5.09 -17.33 -4.79
CA LEU A 60 -4.02 -16.70 -5.56
C LEU A 60 -3.53 -15.39 -4.89
N SER A 61 -2.23 -15.30 -4.65
CA SER A 61 -1.57 -14.05 -4.25
C SER A 61 -0.89 -13.38 -5.45
N PHE A 62 -1.25 -12.14 -5.74
CA PHE A 62 -0.59 -11.32 -6.74
C PHE A 62 0.40 -10.37 -6.05
N VAL A 63 1.67 -10.44 -6.43
CA VAL A 63 2.74 -9.60 -5.87
C VAL A 63 3.36 -8.80 -7.00
N LEU A 64 3.33 -7.48 -6.89
CA LEU A 64 4.14 -6.57 -7.70
C LEU A 64 5.29 -6.07 -6.84
N ARG A 65 6.52 -6.19 -7.31
CA ARG A 65 7.70 -5.84 -6.51
C ARG A 65 8.76 -5.09 -7.27
N ASP A 66 9.54 -4.28 -6.58
CA ASP A 66 10.74 -3.63 -7.12
C ASP A 66 10.47 -2.90 -8.46
N SER A 67 9.33 -2.19 -8.54
CA SER A 67 8.81 -1.61 -9.79
C SER A 67 8.66 -0.09 -9.66
N HIS A 68 8.85 0.66 -10.75
CA HIS A 68 8.64 2.11 -10.78
C HIS A 68 7.76 2.48 -11.98
N LEU A 69 6.56 2.96 -11.69
CA LEU A 69 5.53 3.26 -12.67
C LEU A 69 5.13 4.72 -12.56
N GLU A 70 4.93 5.40 -13.69
CA GLU A 70 4.28 6.72 -13.69
C GLU A 70 2.84 6.60 -13.15
N ARG A 71 2.13 5.55 -13.56
CA ARG A 71 0.76 5.21 -13.14
C ARG A 71 0.51 3.73 -13.29
N LEU A 72 -0.44 3.21 -12.52
CA LEU A 72 -1.01 1.88 -12.80
C LEU A 72 -1.92 1.98 -14.03
N PRO A 73 -1.78 1.08 -15.03
CA PRO A 73 -2.61 1.13 -16.21
C PRO A 73 -4.07 0.74 -15.90
N PRO A 74 -5.06 1.30 -16.63
CA PRO A 74 -6.43 0.77 -16.60
C PRO A 74 -6.40 -0.72 -16.94
N GLY A 75 -7.15 -1.53 -16.18
CA GLY A 75 -7.13 -2.99 -16.39
C GLY A 75 -5.80 -3.68 -16.07
N ALA A 76 -4.94 -3.08 -15.22
CA ALA A 76 -3.71 -3.70 -14.71
C ALA A 76 -3.95 -5.14 -14.21
N PHE A 77 -5.10 -5.37 -13.58
CA PHE A 77 -5.51 -6.66 -13.04
C PHE A 77 -6.73 -7.26 -13.76
N ALA A 78 -6.97 -6.88 -15.03
CA ALA A 78 -8.03 -7.51 -15.83
C ALA A 78 -7.82 -9.02 -15.94
N ASP A 79 -8.89 -9.80 -15.84
CA ASP A 79 -8.89 -11.26 -15.84
C ASP A 79 -7.96 -11.91 -14.79
N VAL A 80 -7.72 -11.20 -13.67
CA VAL A 80 -7.02 -11.71 -12.49
C VAL A 80 -8.01 -11.87 -11.34
N SER A 81 -8.12 -13.08 -10.81
CA SER A 81 -8.89 -13.41 -9.61
C SER A 81 -7.92 -13.78 -8.48
N ALA A 82 -7.37 -12.76 -7.84
CA ALA A 82 -6.46 -12.89 -6.71
C ALA A 82 -7.18 -12.58 -5.38
N THR A 83 -6.88 -13.34 -4.34
CA THR A 83 -7.37 -13.11 -2.97
C THR A 83 -6.49 -12.15 -2.18
N SER A 84 -5.23 -11.99 -2.60
CA SER A 84 -4.28 -11.07 -2.01
C SER A 84 -3.59 -10.28 -3.10
N LEU A 85 -3.43 -8.97 -2.88
CA LEU A 85 -2.61 -8.08 -3.67
C LEU A 85 -1.55 -7.45 -2.77
N GLU A 86 -0.28 -7.57 -3.16
CA GLU A 86 0.82 -6.96 -2.45
C GLU A 86 1.71 -6.12 -3.38
N LEU A 87 2.00 -4.89 -2.97
CA LEU A 87 2.95 -3.99 -3.62
C LEU A 87 4.18 -3.83 -2.72
N ILE A 88 5.32 -4.41 -3.11
CA ILE A 88 6.56 -4.43 -2.32
C ILE A 88 7.61 -3.55 -2.99
N ASN A 89 8.05 -2.46 -2.36
CA ASN A 89 9.04 -1.57 -2.96
C ASN A 89 8.62 -1.10 -4.37
N VAL A 90 7.35 -0.72 -4.51
CA VAL A 90 6.75 -0.23 -5.76
C VAL A 90 6.55 1.27 -5.66
N THR A 91 7.18 2.02 -6.56
CA THR A 91 6.92 3.46 -6.72
C THR A 91 5.88 3.66 -7.80
N VAL A 92 4.77 4.32 -7.45
CA VAL A 92 3.80 4.83 -8.42
C VAL A 92 3.77 6.35 -8.27
N ASP A 93 4.01 7.09 -9.36
CA ASP A 93 4.08 8.55 -9.31
C ASP A 93 2.68 9.17 -9.15
N SER A 94 1.66 8.58 -9.80
CA SER A 94 0.26 8.98 -9.66
C SER A 94 -0.69 7.79 -9.58
N PHE A 95 -1.56 7.84 -8.56
CA PHE A 95 -2.71 6.93 -8.42
C PHE A 95 -4.00 7.53 -8.98
N GLU A 96 -3.96 8.68 -9.65
CA GLU A 96 -5.17 9.28 -10.23
C GLU A 96 -5.71 8.44 -11.40
N TYR A 97 -7.03 8.28 -11.45
CA TYR A 97 -7.73 7.54 -12.49
C TYR A 97 -9.05 8.25 -12.84
N ALA A 98 -9.50 8.08 -14.09
CA ALA A 98 -10.86 8.47 -14.48
C ALA A 98 -11.88 7.45 -13.93
N GLU A 99 -13.14 7.83 -13.71
CA GLU A 99 -14.14 6.99 -12.99
C GLU A 99 -14.22 5.53 -13.49
N ASP A 100 -14.10 5.30 -14.80
CA ASP A 100 -14.17 3.96 -15.42
C ASP A 100 -12.80 3.27 -15.59
N ASP A 101 -11.70 3.93 -15.21
CA ASP A 101 -10.32 3.52 -15.45
C ASP A 101 -9.59 3.08 -14.17
N ASN A 102 -10.34 2.68 -13.13
CA ASN A 102 -9.73 2.22 -11.88
C ASN A 102 -8.83 0.99 -12.16
N PRO A 103 -7.52 1.06 -11.85
CA PRO A 103 -6.59 -0.05 -12.15
C PRO A 103 -6.94 -1.34 -11.41
N PHE A 104 -7.63 -1.25 -10.27
CA PHE A 104 -8.04 -2.39 -9.44
C PHE A 104 -9.39 -2.99 -9.81
N ALA A 105 -10.07 -2.51 -10.87
CA ALA A 105 -11.41 -2.95 -11.24
C ALA A 105 -11.51 -4.48 -11.45
N GLY A 106 -10.47 -5.12 -12.00
CA GLY A 106 -10.44 -6.58 -12.20
C GLY A 106 -10.44 -7.40 -10.90
N LEU A 107 -10.06 -6.81 -9.77
CA LEU A 107 -9.99 -7.44 -8.46
C LEU A 107 -11.24 -7.24 -7.60
N ARG A 108 -12.21 -6.47 -8.10
CA ARG A 108 -13.41 -6.00 -7.39
C ARG A 108 -14.08 -7.06 -6.52
N ALA A 109 -14.25 -8.27 -7.05
CA ALA A 109 -14.97 -9.35 -6.38
C ALA A 109 -14.07 -10.37 -5.65
N SER A 110 -12.75 -10.35 -5.88
CA SER A 110 -11.86 -11.43 -5.44
C SER A 110 -10.92 -11.04 -4.30
N VAL A 111 -10.43 -9.80 -4.28
CA VAL A 111 -9.34 -9.43 -3.37
C VAL A 111 -9.86 -9.22 -1.96
N GLU A 112 -9.24 -9.92 -1.01
CA GLU A 112 -9.55 -9.82 0.41
C GLU A 112 -8.47 -9.05 1.17
N ASN A 113 -7.23 -9.07 0.69
CA ASN A 113 -6.11 -8.41 1.36
C ASN A 113 -5.36 -7.52 0.39
N VAL A 114 -5.15 -6.26 0.78
CA VAL A 114 -4.29 -5.32 0.05
C VAL A 114 -3.17 -4.88 0.98
N THR A 115 -1.93 -5.07 0.53
CA THR A 115 -0.73 -4.76 1.30
C THR A 115 0.18 -3.83 0.53
N PHE A 116 0.59 -2.73 1.15
CA PHE A 116 1.68 -1.89 0.69
C PHE A 116 2.87 -2.10 1.63
N SER A 117 4.01 -2.54 1.11
CA SER A 117 5.20 -2.88 1.90
C SER A 117 6.49 -2.37 1.28
N GLY A 118 7.59 -2.37 2.05
CA GLY A 118 8.91 -2.02 1.52
C GLY A 118 9.00 -0.61 0.97
N ARG A 119 8.34 0.37 1.60
CA ARG A 119 8.28 1.78 1.16
C ARG A 119 7.57 2.03 -0.16
N SER A 120 6.65 1.15 -0.57
CA SER A 120 5.78 1.38 -1.73
C SER A 120 4.99 2.68 -1.61
N SER A 121 4.83 3.41 -2.73
CA SER A 121 3.95 4.58 -2.81
C SER A 121 2.54 4.23 -2.34
N LEU A 122 1.90 5.17 -1.66
CA LEU A 122 0.52 5.05 -1.18
C LEU A 122 -0.38 5.99 -1.99
N PRO A 123 -1.66 5.63 -2.21
CA PRO A 123 -2.57 6.52 -2.91
C PRO A 123 -2.84 7.78 -2.08
N ALA A 124 -3.01 8.92 -2.75
CA ALA A 124 -3.40 10.17 -2.09
C ALA A 124 -4.83 10.09 -1.49
N SER A 125 -5.65 9.18 -2.03
CA SER A 125 -6.99 8.88 -1.54
C SER A 125 -7.24 7.37 -1.53
N TRP A 126 -7.76 6.86 -0.42
CA TRP A 126 -8.15 5.45 -0.25
C TRP A 126 -9.41 5.08 -1.02
N ALA A 127 -10.13 6.08 -1.59
CA ALA A 127 -11.27 5.86 -2.46
C ALA A 127 -10.93 4.99 -3.67
N ILE A 128 -9.66 4.93 -4.09
CA ILE A 128 -9.22 4.02 -5.17
C ILE A 128 -9.53 2.54 -4.88
N LEU A 129 -9.67 2.18 -3.60
CA LEU A 129 -9.99 0.82 -3.15
C LEU A 129 -11.46 0.65 -2.75
N SER A 130 -12.32 1.68 -2.92
CA SER A 130 -13.72 1.67 -2.46
C SER A 130 -14.56 0.56 -3.08
N ASP A 131 -14.21 0.18 -4.29
CA ASP A 131 -14.95 -0.81 -5.07
C ASP A 131 -14.58 -2.25 -4.72
N LEU A 132 -13.55 -2.51 -3.92
CA LEU A 132 -13.09 -3.86 -3.62
C LEU A 132 -14.04 -4.57 -2.65
N GLN A 133 -15.18 -5.06 -3.13
CA GLN A 133 -16.32 -5.60 -2.37
C GLN A 133 -15.95 -6.72 -1.39
N SER A 134 -14.86 -7.44 -1.66
CA SER A 134 -14.37 -8.54 -0.82
C SER A 134 -13.24 -8.13 0.12
N LEU A 135 -12.80 -6.86 0.12
CA LEU A 135 -11.67 -6.39 0.91
C LEU A 135 -11.94 -6.56 2.41
N ARG A 136 -11.09 -7.33 3.09
CA ARG A 136 -11.14 -7.62 4.53
C ARG A 136 -9.98 -6.99 5.28
N ALA A 137 -8.80 -6.88 4.68
CA ALA A 137 -7.64 -6.30 5.32
C ALA A 137 -6.93 -5.29 4.41
N LEU A 138 -6.61 -4.13 5.01
CA LEU A 138 -5.67 -3.16 4.45
C LEU A 138 -4.45 -3.12 5.36
N ALA A 139 -3.27 -3.39 4.80
CA ALA A 139 -2.02 -3.40 5.53
C ALA A 139 -0.98 -2.45 4.91
N ILE A 140 -0.29 -1.71 5.77
CA ILE A 140 0.78 -0.80 5.41
C ILE A 140 1.98 -1.17 6.28
N PHE A 141 3.03 -1.69 5.64
CA PHE A 141 4.30 -2.02 6.28
C PHE A 141 5.39 -1.09 5.74
N GLU A 142 6.15 -0.45 6.63
CA GLU A 142 7.27 0.41 6.22
C GLU A 142 6.84 1.53 5.26
N ALA A 143 5.84 2.32 5.66
CA ALA A 143 5.29 3.40 4.83
C ALA A 143 6.38 4.39 4.36
N PRO A 144 6.30 4.90 3.11
CA PRO A 144 7.20 5.94 2.65
C PRO A 144 6.90 7.27 3.34
N GLY A 145 7.95 7.97 3.79
CA GLY A 145 7.82 9.32 4.34
C GLY A 145 6.90 9.38 5.56
N ARG A 146 6.06 10.42 5.61
CA ARG A 146 5.09 10.63 6.71
C ARG A 146 3.69 10.23 6.24
N LEU A 147 3.17 9.16 6.82
CA LEU A 147 1.83 8.61 6.56
C LEU A 147 0.75 9.52 7.16
N ASN A 148 -0.22 9.91 6.35
CA ASN A 148 -1.43 10.59 6.82
C ASN A 148 -2.58 9.59 6.89
N LEU A 149 -3.17 9.44 8.08
CA LEU A 149 -4.35 8.61 8.31
C LEU A 149 -5.59 9.50 8.20
N THR A 150 -6.14 9.59 6.99
CA THR A 150 -7.20 10.52 6.60
C THR A 150 -8.60 9.90 6.64
N ARG A 151 -9.64 10.74 6.61
CA ARG A 151 -11.04 10.33 6.78
C ARG A 151 -11.61 9.48 5.65
N ASP A 152 -11.03 9.58 4.47
CA ASP A 152 -11.39 8.82 3.28
C ASP A 152 -11.07 7.32 3.41
N ILE A 153 -10.30 6.89 4.42
CA ILE A 153 -10.26 5.46 4.84
C ILE A 153 -11.68 4.95 5.16
N GLY A 154 -12.56 5.82 5.64
CA GLY A 154 -13.97 5.51 5.84
C GLY A 154 -14.78 5.27 4.56
N LEU A 155 -14.22 5.52 3.38
CA LEU A 155 -14.83 5.18 2.08
C LEU A 155 -14.53 3.74 1.64
N LEU A 156 -13.67 3.03 2.38
CA LEU A 156 -13.40 1.62 2.10
C LEU A 156 -14.66 0.76 2.31
N PRO A 157 -14.76 -0.36 1.58
CA PRO A 157 -15.96 -1.20 1.62
C PRO A 157 -16.30 -1.68 3.03
N GLY A 158 -17.61 -1.82 3.30
CA GLY A 158 -18.11 -2.32 4.59
C GLY A 158 -17.70 -3.76 4.94
N SER A 159 -17.04 -4.47 4.03
CA SER A 159 -16.38 -5.77 4.23
C SER A 159 -15.05 -5.68 4.98
N LEU A 160 -14.47 -4.49 5.12
CA LEU A 160 -13.19 -4.31 5.82
C LEU A 160 -13.32 -4.70 7.30
N ARG A 161 -12.34 -5.47 7.79
CA ARG A 161 -12.27 -6.00 9.17
C ARG A 161 -10.97 -5.65 9.86
N HIS A 162 -9.88 -5.51 9.12
CA HIS A 162 -8.55 -5.31 9.68
C HIS A 162 -7.86 -4.12 9.02
N VAL A 163 -7.34 -3.22 9.84
CA VAL A 163 -6.43 -2.15 9.42
C VAL A 163 -5.12 -2.34 10.17
N ILE A 164 -4.03 -2.50 9.43
CA ILE A 164 -2.70 -2.75 9.97
C ILE A 164 -1.77 -1.66 9.47
N VAL A 165 -1.15 -0.94 10.39
CA VAL A 165 -0.07 -0.01 10.11
C VAL A 165 1.11 -0.42 10.99
N ASP A 166 2.22 -0.77 10.34
CA ASP A 166 3.44 -1.15 11.02
C ASP A 166 4.63 -0.40 10.45
N SER A 167 5.50 0.05 11.35
CA SER A 167 6.79 0.64 11.01
C SER A 167 6.64 1.88 10.13
N ALA A 168 5.72 2.76 10.49
CA ALA A 168 5.45 4.02 9.79
C ALA A 168 5.74 5.24 10.68
N GLN A 169 6.17 6.34 10.06
CA GLN A 169 6.12 7.66 10.68
C GLN A 169 4.80 8.31 10.30
N VAL A 170 3.98 8.67 11.27
CA VAL A 170 2.67 9.26 11.07
C VAL A 170 2.80 10.79 11.08
N GLY A 171 2.37 11.40 9.97
CA GLY A 171 2.34 12.85 9.79
C GLY A 171 1.12 13.49 10.42
N TYR A 172 -0.03 12.86 10.21
CA TYR A 172 -1.35 13.35 10.60
C TYR A 172 -2.30 12.17 10.83
N VAL A 173 -3.22 12.32 11.79
CA VAL A 173 -4.34 11.40 12.03
C VAL A 173 -5.62 12.22 12.12
N ASP A 174 -6.58 11.95 11.24
CA ASP A 174 -7.90 12.60 11.31
C ASP A 174 -8.69 12.07 12.51
N ASP A 175 -9.37 12.97 13.23
CA ASP A 175 -10.13 12.62 14.43
C ASP A 175 -11.30 11.65 14.16
N LEU A 176 -11.67 11.41 12.89
CA LEU A 176 -12.74 10.52 12.47
C LEU A 176 -12.28 9.45 11.45
N TRP A 177 -10.98 9.16 11.35
CA TRP A 177 -10.44 8.36 10.25
C TRP A 177 -11.03 6.93 10.11
N LEU A 178 -11.37 6.26 11.22
CA LEU A 178 -12.07 4.95 11.20
C LEU A 178 -13.55 5.04 11.58
N ALA A 179 -14.11 6.24 11.79
CA ALA A 179 -15.42 6.39 12.41
C ALA A 179 -16.54 5.69 11.63
N ALA A 180 -16.43 5.64 10.30
CA ALA A 180 -17.40 5.02 9.39
C ALA A 180 -17.26 3.48 9.28
N LEU A 181 -16.15 2.90 9.73
CA LEU A 181 -15.85 1.47 9.56
C LEU A 181 -16.49 0.63 10.69
N VAL A 182 -17.82 0.60 10.76
CA VAL A 182 -18.60 -0.02 11.84
C VAL A 182 -18.35 -1.53 12.03
N ASN A 183 -17.87 -2.20 10.98
CA ASN A 183 -17.54 -3.62 11.00
C ASN A 183 -16.05 -3.91 11.27
N LEU A 184 -15.24 -2.88 11.56
CA LEU A 184 -13.82 -3.08 11.86
C LEU A 184 -13.67 -3.93 13.13
N GLU A 185 -12.90 -5.01 13.03
CA GLU A 185 -12.67 -5.98 14.11
C GLU A 185 -11.31 -5.79 14.78
N SER A 186 -10.30 -5.37 14.01
CA SER A 186 -8.93 -5.19 14.48
C SER A 186 -8.30 -3.92 13.95
N LEU A 187 -7.68 -3.17 14.85
CA LEU A 187 -6.75 -2.10 14.53
C LEU A 187 -5.38 -2.43 15.11
N THR A 188 -4.35 -2.45 14.25
CA THR A 188 -2.96 -2.61 14.65
C THR A 188 -2.16 -1.39 14.24
N LEU A 189 -1.59 -0.69 15.21
CA LEU A 189 -0.67 0.44 15.03
C LEU A 189 0.64 0.09 15.73
N ARG A 190 1.53 -0.62 15.03
CA ARG A 190 2.77 -1.15 15.59
C ARG A 190 3.99 -0.35 15.12
N ASN A 191 4.98 -0.14 15.98
CA ASN A 191 6.22 0.57 15.62
C ASN A 191 5.97 1.96 14.98
N THR A 192 4.88 2.63 15.35
CA THR A 192 4.52 3.97 14.86
C THR A 192 4.89 5.05 15.87
N ASP A 193 4.80 6.32 15.48
CA ASP A 193 4.95 7.48 16.36
C ASP A 193 3.61 8.16 16.70
N VAL A 194 2.48 7.45 16.53
CA VAL A 194 1.17 7.90 17.01
C VAL A 194 1.25 8.12 18.52
N SER A 195 0.89 9.32 18.96
CA SER A 195 1.01 9.74 20.36
C SER A 195 -0.32 9.80 21.11
N GLU A 196 -1.42 9.97 20.39
CA GLU A 196 -2.77 10.08 20.95
C GLU A 196 -3.76 9.30 20.10
N LEU A 197 -4.66 8.57 20.76
CA LEU A 197 -5.84 7.96 20.15
C LEU A 197 -7.09 8.41 20.89
N LYS A 198 -7.98 9.09 20.17
CA LYS A 198 -9.25 9.56 20.71
C LYS A 198 -10.34 8.54 20.46
N ARG A 199 -11.34 8.47 21.34
CA ARG A 199 -12.54 7.65 21.11
C ARG A 199 -13.24 8.01 19.80
N SER A 200 -13.11 9.27 19.38
CA SER A 200 -13.69 9.77 18.14
C SER A 200 -13.16 9.11 16.89
N MET A 201 -11.90 8.65 16.93
CA MET A 201 -11.19 8.02 15.82
C MET A 201 -11.66 6.60 15.56
N MET A 202 -12.29 5.96 16.55
CA MET A 202 -12.77 4.58 16.47
C MET A 202 -14.18 4.51 15.85
N PRO A 203 -14.59 3.34 15.32
CA PRO A 203 -15.91 3.17 14.71
C PRO A 203 -17.08 3.54 15.62
N ARG A 204 -18.20 3.94 15.00
CA ARG A 204 -19.43 4.34 15.69
C ARG A 204 -20.68 3.71 15.05
N PRO A 205 -21.30 2.68 15.67
CA PRO A 205 -20.86 2.00 16.89
C PRO A 205 -19.61 1.13 16.65
N ALA A 206 -18.78 0.92 17.68
CA ALA A 206 -17.62 0.02 17.63
C ALA A 206 -18.00 -1.41 18.07
N ALA A 207 -19.13 -1.93 17.57
CA ALA A 207 -19.67 -3.20 18.05
C ALA A 207 -18.82 -4.43 17.64
N ALA A 208 -18.14 -4.33 16.49
CA ALA A 208 -17.29 -5.42 15.97
C ALA A 208 -15.84 -5.35 16.47
N LEU A 209 -15.39 -4.20 17.00
CA LEU A 209 -13.98 -3.97 17.35
C LEU A 209 -13.60 -4.77 18.59
N LYS A 210 -12.72 -5.76 18.40
CA LYS A 210 -12.28 -6.69 19.45
C LYS A 210 -10.80 -6.56 19.77
N ASN A 211 -10.00 -6.15 18.78
CA ASN A 211 -8.54 -6.12 18.91
C ASN A 211 -8.01 -4.72 18.65
N LEU A 212 -7.19 -4.24 19.58
CA LEU A 212 -6.45 -3.00 19.47
C LEU A 212 -5.00 -3.27 19.89
N ASP A 213 -4.11 -3.34 18.90
CA ASP A 213 -2.67 -3.53 19.13
C ASP A 213 -1.93 -2.21 18.91
N LEU A 214 -1.34 -1.69 19.99
CA LEU A 214 -0.59 -0.43 20.04
C LEU A 214 0.86 -0.66 20.46
N SER A 215 1.42 -1.83 20.14
CA SER A 215 2.76 -2.19 20.60
C SER A 215 3.84 -1.32 19.97
N TYR A 216 4.88 -1.00 20.75
CA TYR A 216 6.09 -0.29 20.29
C TYR A 216 5.85 1.14 19.76
N LEU A 217 4.93 1.90 20.36
CA LEU A 217 4.77 3.33 20.04
C LEU A 217 5.99 4.16 20.48
N ARG A 218 6.56 4.93 19.55
CA ARG A 218 7.81 5.67 19.75
C ARG A 218 7.65 6.98 20.54
N ARG A 219 6.42 7.51 20.67
CA ARG A 219 6.14 8.82 21.28
C ARG A 219 4.84 8.81 22.07
N CYS A 220 4.73 7.99 23.11
CA CYS A 220 3.63 8.16 24.05
C CYS A 220 3.98 9.28 25.05
N GLY A 221 3.45 10.49 24.82
CA GLY A 221 3.58 11.61 25.75
C GLY A 221 2.65 11.44 26.95
N THR A 222 3.14 11.76 28.15
CA THR A 222 2.42 11.68 29.42
C THR A 222 1.07 12.42 29.38
N LEU A 223 -0.03 11.67 29.47
CA LEU A 223 -1.39 12.19 29.46
C LEU A 223 -1.81 12.81 30.80
N SER A 224 -2.49 13.96 30.69
CA SER A 224 -3.30 14.59 31.71
C SER A 224 -4.33 13.62 32.31
N SER A 225 -4.63 13.83 33.59
CA SER A 225 -5.19 12.96 34.64
C SER A 225 -6.57 12.28 34.42
N GLN A 226 -7.12 12.20 33.21
CA GLN A 226 -8.43 11.52 32.99
C GLN A 226 -8.42 10.34 32.01
N LEU A 227 -7.31 10.06 31.33
CA LEU A 227 -7.19 8.92 30.40
C LEU A 227 -5.98 8.01 30.72
N GLN A 228 -5.40 8.12 31.92
CA GLN A 228 -4.21 7.38 32.36
C GLN A 228 -4.35 5.84 32.39
N LEU A 229 -5.52 5.28 32.09
CA LEU A 229 -5.77 3.84 32.23
C LEU A 229 -5.50 2.97 30.98
N TRP A 230 -5.04 3.54 29.85
CA TRP A 230 -4.91 2.74 28.61
C TRP A 230 -3.56 2.79 27.89
N CYS A 231 -2.58 3.59 28.36
CA CYS A 231 -1.21 3.57 27.81
C CYS A 231 -0.19 2.85 28.72
N ILE A 232 -0.58 2.41 29.93
CA ILE A 232 0.30 1.72 30.86
C ILE A 232 -0.39 0.45 31.33
N GLN A 233 -0.41 -0.60 30.50
CA GLN A 233 -0.60 -1.96 31.05
C GLN A 233 -0.17 -3.14 30.18
N LEU A 234 0.64 -2.95 29.13
CA LEU A 234 1.23 -4.09 28.40
C LEU A 234 2.66 -3.74 27.96
N ALA A 235 3.56 -3.75 28.94
CA ALA A 235 4.96 -4.15 28.76
C ALA A 235 5.10 -5.55 29.35
#